data_AF-A0A945W6C6-F1
#
_entry.id   AF-A0A945W6C6-F1
#
_cell.length_a   1.000
_cell.length_b   1.000
_cell.length_c   1.000
_cell.angle_alpha   90.00
_cell.angle_beta   90.00
_cell.angle_gamma   90.00
#
_symmetry.space_group_name_H-M   'P 1'
#
loop_
_entity.id
_entity.type
_entity.pdbx_description
1 polymer ?
#
loop_
_entity_poly.entity_id
_entity_poly.type
_entity_poly.pdbx_seq_one_letter_code
_entity_poly.pdbx_strand_id
1 'polypeptide(L)'
;MSDTRQKFEKWQSRIRGIRRLYPFGPLELKKDILGRLHCDDGPAYISPLRCTWYQEGRKHGLDVDAFGSTCFYYENILVPPRYINDPDSLTFEEVMNHDNTEIRYVGMQVYGYDRMRKENRFRVIDADVAADGTERELLQCDGIFKEQAQTDAPEPIALVKVSNSTPNEDGTFKPYYLKVPPDVTTCQEAVAWTFGKTADDYAPGQET
;
A
#
# COMPACT_ATOMS: atom_id res chain seq x y z
N MET A 1 12.01 36.60 -24.28
CA MET A 1 11.41 35.31 -24.71
C MET A 1 10.02 35.22 -24.11
N SER A 2 9.01 34.73 -24.84
CA SER A 2 7.67 34.58 -24.26
C SER A 2 7.68 33.56 -23.12
N ASP A 3 6.84 33.76 -22.11
CA ASP A 3 6.66 32.84 -20.97
C ASP A 3 6.45 31.38 -21.42
N THR A 4 5.71 31.18 -22.52
CA THR A 4 5.48 29.87 -23.13
C THR A 4 6.77 29.18 -23.61
N ARG A 5 7.70 29.91 -24.24
CA ARG A 5 8.96 29.32 -24.72
C ARG A 5 9.85 28.88 -23.57
N GLN A 6 9.90 29.68 -22.50
CA GLN A 6 10.66 29.35 -21.29
C GLN A 6 10.11 28.10 -20.59
N LYS A 7 8.78 27.94 -20.52
CA LYS A 7 8.13 26.73 -19.99
C LYS A 7 8.51 25.48 -20.79
N PHE A 8 8.51 25.57 -22.13
CA PHE A 8 8.90 24.46 -22.99
C PHE A 8 10.37 24.05 -22.82
N GLU A 9 11.28 25.01 -22.69
CA GLU A 9 12.71 24.74 -22.48
C GLU A 9 12.99 24.08 -21.13
N LYS A 10 12.29 24.50 -20.07
CA LYS A 10 12.32 23.83 -18.76
C LYS A 10 11.87 22.38 -18.87
N TRP A 11 10.78 22.11 -19.59
CA TRP A 11 10.30 20.76 -19.83
C TRP A 11 11.34 19.90 -20.57
N GLN A 12 11.91 20.40 -21.69
CA GLN A 12 12.96 19.68 -22.41
C GLN A 12 14.21 19.40 -21.55
N SER A 13 14.58 20.35 -20.68
CA SER A 13 15.70 20.16 -19.75
C SER A 13 15.43 19.00 -18.79
N ARG A 14 14.21 18.89 -18.25
CA ARG A 14 13.79 17.78 -17.39
C ARG A 14 13.91 16.43 -18.13
N ILE A 15 13.43 16.35 -19.37
CA ILE A 15 13.53 15.12 -20.19
C ILE A 15 14.99 14.70 -20.39
N ARG A 16 15.87 15.66 -20.73
CA ARG A 16 17.31 15.41 -20.85
C ARG A 16 17.95 15.00 -19.54
N GLY A 17 17.47 15.50 -18.40
CA GLY A 17 17.90 15.07 -17.08
C GLY A 17 17.57 13.61 -16.82
N ILE A 18 16.31 13.22 -17.00
CA ILE A 18 15.84 11.85 -16.76
C ILE A 18 16.57 10.84 -17.64
N ARG A 19 16.76 11.15 -18.93
CA ARG A 19 17.54 10.29 -19.84
C ARG A 19 19.00 10.08 -19.44
N ARG A 20 19.57 10.94 -18.60
CA ARG A 20 20.94 10.80 -18.08
C ARG A 20 21.01 10.08 -16.74
N LEU A 21 19.93 10.12 -15.96
CA LEU A 21 19.88 9.52 -14.62
C LEU A 21 19.61 8.02 -14.65
N TYR A 22 18.94 7.53 -15.69
CA TYR A 22 18.52 6.13 -15.77
C TYR A 22 19.11 5.44 -17.00
N PRO A 23 19.33 4.11 -16.94
CA PRO A 23 20.10 3.37 -17.93
C PRO A 23 19.27 3.02 -19.17
N PHE A 24 18.53 3.97 -19.76
CA PHE A 24 17.79 3.72 -21.00
C PHE A 24 18.73 3.22 -22.09
N GLY A 25 18.33 2.16 -22.79
CA GLY A 25 19.20 1.47 -23.75
C GLY A 25 18.46 0.40 -24.56
N PRO A 26 19.17 -0.46 -25.31
CA PRO A 26 18.56 -1.64 -25.94
C PRO A 26 17.75 -2.47 -24.95
N LEU A 27 16.81 -3.28 -25.46
CA LEU A 27 15.98 -4.13 -24.60
C LEU A 27 16.85 -5.09 -23.80
N GLU A 28 16.83 -4.96 -22.47
CA GLU A 28 17.48 -5.88 -21.53
C GLU A 28 16.44 -6.35 -20.49
N LEU A 29 16.39 -7.66 -20.26
CA LEU A 29 15.50 -8.30 -19.30
C LEU A 29 16.35 -9.12 -18.33
N LYS A 30 16.37 -8.72 -17.06
CA LYS A 30 16.98 -9.48 -15.97
C LYS A 30 15.93 -10.34 -15.29
N LYS A 31 16.26 -11.60 -15.07
CA LYS A 31 15.34 -12.60 -14.55
C LYS A 31 15.98 -13.42 -13.44
N ASP A 32 15.15 -13.88 -12.50
CA ASP A 32 15.57 -14.85 -11.50
C ASP A 32 15.69 -16.27 -12.09
N ILE A 33 16.06 -17.24 -11.25
CA ILE A 33 16.19 -18.66 -11.62
C ILE A 33 14.89 -19.30 -12.10
N LEU A 34 13.73 -18.70 -11.76
CA LEU A 34 12.41 -19.15 -12.18
C LEU A 34 11.94 -18.45 -13.47
N GLY A 35 12.77 -17.56 -14.04
CA GLY A 35 12.49 -16.82 -15.27
C GLY A 35 11.57 -15.60 -15.07
N ARG A 36 11.30 -15.19 -13.82
CA ARG A 36 10.51 -14.00 -13.48
C ARG A 36 11.39 -12.75 -13.56
N LEU A 37 10.85 -11.59 -13.96
CA LEU A 37 11.62 -10.34 -13.94
C LEU A 37 12.07 -10.02 -12.52
N HIS A 38 13.36 -9.82 -12.30
CA HIS A 38 13.93 -9.59 -10.97
C HIS A 38 15.31 -8.95 -11.09
N CYS A 39 15.60 -7.95 -10.25
CA CYS A 39 16.93 -7.39 -10.04
C CYS A 39 16.97 -6.61 -8.72
N ASP A 40 17.83 -7.00 -7.77
CA ASP A 40 17.91 -6.38 -6.45
C ASP A 40 18.55 -4.98 -6.46
N ASP A 41 19.45 -4.72 -7.39
CA ASP A 41 20.32 -3.54 -7.42
C ASP A 41 20.03 -2.58 -8.60
N GLY A 42 18.98 -2.82 -9.37
CA GLY A 42 18.71 -2.04 -10.57
C GLY A 42 17.41 -2.40 -11.29
N PRO A 43 17.15 -1.79 -12.46
CA PRO A 43 15.97 -2.13 -13.25
C PRO A 43 16.12 -3.54 -13.82
N ALA A 44 15.04 -4.33 -13.72
CA ALA A 44 14.95 -5.64 -14.35
C ALA A 44 14.48 -5.55 -15.80
N TYR A 45 13.79 -4.47 -16.16
CA TYR A 45 13.38 -4.16 -17.53
C TYR A 45 14.02 -2.85 -17.96
N ILE A 46 14.80 -2.88 -19.03
CA ILE A 46 15.41 -1.71 -19.66
C ILE A 46 15.00 -1.70 -21.13
N SER A 47 14.57 -0.55 -21.63
CA SER A 47 14.34 -0.30 -23.06
C SER A 47 14.70 1.14 -23.40
N PRO A 48 14.65 1.54 -24.70
CA PRO A 48 14.97 2.90 -25.08
C PRO A 48 14.00 3.93 -24.48
N LEU A 49 12.84 3.48 -24.02
CA LEU A 49 11.74 4.32 -23.55
C LEU A 49 11.37 4.10 -22.09
N ARG A 50 11.83 3.03 -21.44
CA ARG A 50 11.38 2.69 -20.08
C ARG A 50 12.41 1.89 -19.30
N CYS A 51 12.57 2.23 -18.02
CA CYS A 51 13.32 1.44 -17.05
C CYS A 51 12.37 1.11 -15.89
N THR A 52 12.21 -0.18 -15.57
CA THR A 52 11.27 -0.63 -14.54
C THR A 52 11.93 -1.65 -13.64
N TRP A 53 11.76 -1.47 -12.33
CA TRP A 53 12.28 -2.36 -11.30
C TRP A 53 11.24 -3.43 -11.01
N TYR A 54 11.74 -4.65 -10.83
CA TYR A 54 10.92 -5.81 -10.50
C TYR A 54 11.60 -6.64 -9.42
N GLN A 55 10.78 -7.23 -8.58
CA GLN A 55 11.16 -8.25 -7.62
C GLN A 55 10.18 -9.42 -7.80
N GLU A 56 10.71 -10.61 -8.12
CA GLU A 56 9.93 -11.84 -8.24
C GLU A 56 8.77 -11.73 -9.25
N GLY A 57 8.98 -10.99 -10.35
CA GLY A 57 8.00 -10.78 -11.40
C GLY A 57 6.98 -9.67 -11.10
N ARG A 58 7.02 -9.05 -9.92
CA ARG A 58 6.15 -7.94 -9.54
C ARG A 58 6.90 -6.61 -9.65
N LYS A 59 6.27 -5.57 -10.19
CA LYS A 59 6.85 -4.21 -10.18
C LYS A 59 7.10 -3.81 -8.74
N HIS A 60 8.32 -3.39 -8.44
CA HIS A 60 8.75 -3.04 -7.09
C HIS A 60 9.84 -1.97 -7.18
N GLY A 61 9.69 -0.83 -6.51
CA GLY A 61 10.57 0.33 -6.65
C GLY A 61 10.11 1.29 -7.74
N LEU A 62 11.00 1.67 -8.66
CA LEU A 62 10.76 2.71 -9.66
C LEU A 62 10.22 2.17 -10.98
N ASP A 63 9.42 2.98 -11.65
CA ASP A 63 9.03 2.82 -13.05
C ASP A 63 9.16 4.18 -13.75
N VAL A 64 10.12 4.28 -14.66
CA VAL A 64 10.53 5.54 -15.28
C VAL A 64 10.42 5.43 -16.79
N ASP A 65 9.78 6.41 -17.41
CA ASP A 65 9.78 6.55 -18.86
C ASP A 65 10.77 7.62 -19.35
N ALA A 66 11.16 7.52 -20.61
CA ALA A 66 12.07 8.47 -21.26
C ALA A 66 11.42 9.84 -21.57
N PHE A 67 10.14 10.02 -21.18
CA PHE A 67 9.31 11.21 -21.36
C PHE A 67 9.04 11.95 -20.04
N GLY A 68 9.67 11.49 -18.96
CA GLY A 68 9.78 12.19 -17.70
C GLY A 68 8.78 11.81 -16.62
N SER A 69 8.01 10.75 -16.82
CA SER A 69 7.17 10.17 -15.77
C SER A 69 8.00 9.29 -14.84
N THR A 70 7.67 9.32 -13.57
CA THR A 70 8.27 8.47 -12.54
C THR A 70 7.16 8.02 -11.62
N CYS A 71 6.96 6.70 -11.56
CA CYS A 71 5.99 6.05 -10.69
C CYS A 71 6.72 5.14 -9.70
N PHE A 72 6.12 4.94 -8.54
CA PHE A 72 6.66 4.10 -7.48
C PHE A 72 5.70 2.94 -7.24
N TYR A 73 6.23 1.72 -7.23
CA TYR A 73 5.45 0.51 -7.08
C TYR A 73 5.94 -0.30 -5.89
N TYR A 74 5.03 -0.99 -5.23
CA TYR A 74 5.33 -2.05 -4.27
C TYR A 74 4.42 -3.22 -4.59
N GLU A 75 5.00 -4.37 -4.95
CA GLU A 75 4.24 -5.57 -5.34
C GLU A 75 3.12 -5.30 -6.37
N ASN A 76 3.42 -4.54 -7.44
CA ASN A 76 2.50 -4.06 -8.48
C ASN A 76 1.51 -2.95 -8.09
N ILE A 77 1.44 -2.57 -6.82
CA ILE A 77 0.56 -1.48 -6.35
C ILE A 77 1.29 -0.16 -6.56
N LEU A 78 0.65 0.81 -7.24
CA LEU A 78 1.17 2.17 -7.38
C LEU A 78 1.04 2.90 -6.03
N VAL A 79 2.17 3.36 -5.47
CA VAL A 79 2.23 3.95 -4.14
C VAL A 79 2.78 5.37 -4.15
N PRO A 80 2.49 6.19 -3.13
CA PRO A 80 3.14 7.48 -2.94
C PRO A 80 4.67 7.31 -2.87
N PRO A 81 5.47 8.21 -3.51
CA PRO A 81 6.94 8.12 -3.49
C PRO A 81 7.53 8.03 -2.09
N ARG A 82 6.87 8.66 -1.11
CA ARG A 82 7.35 8.72 0.27
C ARG A 82 7.35 7.36 0.97
N TYR A 83 6.50 6.42 0.53
CA TYR A 83 6.50 5.05 1.08
C TYR A 83 7.80 4.31 0.79
N ILE A 84 8.51 4.70 -0.27
CA ILE A 84 9.78 4.07 -0.66
C ILE A 84 10.97 4.93 -0.25
N ASN A 85 10.90 6.25 -0.47
CA ASN A 85 12.06 7.12 -0.28
C ASN A 85 12.26 7.61 1.16
N ASP A 86 11.20 7.62 1.99
CA ASP A 86 11.25 8.08 3.38
C ASP A 86 10.20 7.35 4.24
N PRO A 87 10.33 6.01 4.39
CA PRO A 87 9.34 5.19 5.09
C PRO A 87 9.25 5.53 6.58
N ASP A 88 10.35 5.95 7.21
CA ASP A 88 10.40 6.26 8.64
C ASP A 88 9.54 7.49 8.99
N SER A 89 9.40 8.45 8.07
CA SER A 89 8.57 9.63 8.25
C SER A 89 7.07 9.36 8.12
N LEU A 90 6.64 8.16 7.71
CA LEU A 90 5.21 7.86 7.58
C LEU A 90 4.52 7.93 8.93
N THR A 91 3.38 8.61 8.97
CA THR A 91 2.42 8.52 10.06
C THR A 91 1.31 7.54 9.71
N PHE A 92 0.75 6.90 10.72
CA PHE A 92 -0.40 6.01 10.57
C PHE A 92 -1.61 6.78 10.01
N GLU A 93 -1.74 8.06 10.37
CA GLU A 93 -2.76 8.99 9.91
C GLU A 93 -2.75 9.15 8.39
N GLU A 94 -1.59 9.44 7.83
CA GLU A 94 -1.44 9.60 6.38
C GLU A 94 -1.76 8.29 5.64
N VAL A 95 -1.37 7.15 6.20
CA VAL A 95 -1.73 5.84 5.64
C VAL A 95 -3.25 5.66 5.65
N MET A 96 -3.91 5.84 6.80
CA MET A 96 -5.33 5.56 6.95
C MET A 96 -6.26 6.56 6.26
N ASN A 97 -5.75 7.72 5.85
CA ASN A 97 -6.51 8.73 5.11
C ASN A 97 -6.60 8.46 3.60
N HIS A 98 -5.86 7.49 3.07
CA HIS A 98 -6.01 7.11 1.66
C HIS A 98 -7.36 6.43 1.42
N ASP A 99 -8.08 6.82 0.37
CA ASP A 99 -9.33 6.17 -0.04
C ASP A 99 -9.11 4.74 -0.54
N ASN A 100 -7.99 4.51 -1.25
CA ASN A 100 -7.66 3.21 -1.83
C ASN A 100 -7.14 2.23 -0.75
N THR A 101 -7.85 1.12 -0.57
CA THR A 101 -7.52 0.01 0.34
C THR A 101 -6.14 -0.61 0.07
N GLU A 102 -5.75 -0.78 -1.19
CA GLU A 102 -4.45 -1.36 -1.58
C GLU A 102 -3.29 -0.46 -1.16
N ILE A 103 -3.46 0.88 -1.27
CA ILE A 103 -2.46 1.83 -0.79
C ILE A 103 -2.36 1.78 0.73
N ARG A 104 -3.49 1.70 1.46
CA ARG A 104 -3.48 1.52 2.92
C ARG A 104 -2.77 0.23 3.33
N TYR A 105 -3.01 -0.85 2.61
CA TYR A 105 -2.37 -2.14 2.84
C TYR A 105 -0.84 -2.03 2.74
N VAL A 106 -0.32 -1.50 1.62
CA VAL A 106 1.14 -1.28 1.49
C VAL A 106 1.65 -0.30 2.55
N GLY A 107 0.91 0.79 2.78
CA GLY A 107 1.31 1.78 3.78
C GLY A 107 1.44 1.20 5.17
N MET A 108 0.58 0.25 5.56
CA MET A 108 0.70 -0.46 6.83
C MET A 108 1.86 -1.45 6.88
N GLN A 109 2.18 -2.10 5.76
CA GLN A 109 3.38 -2.93 5.68
C GLN A 109 4.66 -2.10 5.87
N VAL A 110 4.72 -0.92 5.24
CA VAL A 110 5.86 0.00 5.33
C VAL A 110 5.94 0.67 6.70
N TYR A 111 4.82 1.21 7.20
CA TYR A 111 4.75 1.86 8.52
C TYR A 111 5.07 0.88 9.66
N GLY A 112 4.66 -0.38 9.51
CA GLY A 112 5.00 -1.48 10.39
C GLY A 112 3.98 -1.69 11.51
N TYR A 113 3.57 -2.95 11.67
CA TYR A 113 2.61 -3.35 12.69
C TYR A 113 3.12 -3.16 14.12
N ASP A 114 4.39 -3.49 14.38
CA ASP A 114 5.00 -3.32 15.70
C ASP A 114 5.04 -1.85 16.12
N ARG A 115 5.19 -0.93 15.16
CA ARG A 115 5.13 0.51 15.41
C ARG A 115 3.73 0.91 15.83
N MET A 116 2.71 0.48 15.08
CA MET A 116 1.29 0.73 15.39
C MET A 116 0.94 0.24 16.81
N ARG A 117 1.28 -1.00 17.15
CA ARG A 117 0.94 -1.63 18.44
C ARG A 117 1.60 -0.96 19.64
N LYS A 118 2.73 -0.30 19.45
CA LYS A 118 3.42 0.45 20.53
C LYS A 118 2.77 1.80 20.82
N GLU A 119 1.87 2.28 19.96
CA GLU A 119 1.15 3.52 20.20
C GLU A 119 0.03 3.30 21.22
N ASN A 120 0.03 4.08 22.30
CA ASN A 120 -0.96 4.00 23.39
C ASN A 120 -2.37 4.53 23.03
N ARG A 121 -2.75 4.51 21.75
CA ARG A 121 -4.04 5.02 21.26
C ARG A 121 -5.00 3.95 20.77
N PHE A 122 -4.54 2.72 20.57
CA PHE A 122 -5.38 1.61 20.12
C PHE A 122 -5.90 0.82 21.32
N ARG A 123 -7.22 0.62 21.37
CA ARG A 123 -7.89 -0.27 22.32
C ARG A 123 -8.52 -1.43 21.56
N VAL A 124 -8.30 -2.65 22.05
CA VAL A 124 -9.06 -3.82 21.61
C VAL A 124 -10.48 -3.66 22.17
N ILE A 125 -11.48 -3.61 21.28
CA ILE A 125 -12.90 -3.55 21.66
C ILE A 125 -13.61 -4.90 21.48
N ASP A 126 -13.09 -5.76 20.60
CA ASP A 126 -13.53 -7.14 20.45
C ASP A 126 -12.38 -8.04 19.96
N ALA A 127 -12.46 -9.33 20.26
CA ALA A 127 -11.54 -10.35 19.78
C ALA A 127 -12.22 -11.71 19.74
N ASP A 128 -12.08 -12.42 18.63
CA ASP A 128 -12.66 -13.76 18.46
C ASP A 128 -11.79 -14.66 17.58
N VAL A 129 -12.29 -15.88 17.35
CA VAL A 129 -11.69 -16.85 16.43
C VAL A 129 -12.75 -17.23 15.40
N ALA A 130 -12.43 -17.00 14.12
CA ALA A 130 -13.30 -17.38 13.02
C ALA A 130 -13.43 -18.91 12.89
N ALA A 131 -14.42 -19.38 12.12
CA ALA A 131 -14.70 -20.80 11.97
C ALA A 131 -13.52 -21.61 11.37
N ASP A 132 -12.65 -20.95 10.61
CA ASP A 132 -11.44 -21.53 10.02
C ASP A 132 -10.21 -21.49 10.96
N GLY A 133 -10.38 -20.97 12.19
CA GLY A 133 -9.31 -20.84 13.18
C GLY A 133 -8.56 -19.51 13.14
N THR A 134 -8.95 -18.57 12.27
CA THR A 134 -8.30 -17.25 12.19
C THR A 134 -8.61 -16.40 13.42
N GLU A 135 -7.55 -15.98 14.14
CA GLU A 135 -7.68 -15.03 15.25
C GLU A 135 -7.91 -13.61 14.73
N ARG A 136 -8.99 -12.97 15.19
CA ARG A 136 -9.36 -11.61 14.81
C ARG A 136 -9.38 -10.70 16.02
N GLU A 137 -9.05 -9.45 15.78
CA GLU A 137 -9.07 -8.39 16.78
C GLU A 137 -9.68 -7.15 16.15
N LEU A 138 -10.66 -6.56 16.81
CA LEU A 138 -11.21 -5.26 16.46
C LEU A 138 -10.59 -4.21 17.38
N LEU A 139 -9.87 -3.28 16.78
CA LEU A 139 -9.24 -2.16 17.45
C LEU A 139 -10.06 -0.90 17.21
N GLN A 140 -10.20 -0.08 18.24
CA GLN A 140 -10.67 1.31 18.13
C GLN A 140 -9.53 2.24 18.52
N CYS A 141 -9.35 3.35 17.82
CA CYS A 141 -8.57 4.46 18.32
C CYS A 141 -9.31 5.78 18.19
N ASP A 142 -9.01 6.69 19.12
CA ASP A 142 -9.54 8.04 19.08
C ASP A 142 -9.22 8.69 17.73
N GLY A 143 -10.17 9.46 17.24
CA GLY A 143 -10.11 9.99 15.90
C GLY A 143 -8.85 10.80 15.65
N ILE A 144 -8.28 10.60 14.48
CA ILE A 144 -7.08 11.30 14.00
C ILE A 144 -7.39 12.23 12.83
N PHE A 145 -8.61 12.13 12.28
CA PHE A 145 -9.05 12.86 11.10
C PHE A 145 -9.77 14.15 11.48
N LYS A 146 -9.00 15.17 11.85
CA LYS A 146 -9.55 16.50 12.20
C LYS A 146 -10.25 17.20 11.03
N GLU A 147 -9.86 16.89 9.79
CA GLU A 147 -10.37 17.59 8.60
C GLU A 147 -11.68 17.01 8.04
N GLN A 148 -12.02 15.76 8.39
CA GLN A 148 -13.23 15.08 7.92
C GLN A 148 -14.35 15.08 8.97
N ALA A 149 -14.04 15.41 10.22
CA ALA A 149 -15.03 15.47 11.28
C ALA A 149 -15.97 16.66 11.04
N GLN A 150 -17.28 16.39 11.06
CA GLN A 150 -18.31 17.44 11.08
C GLN A 150 -18.34 18.22 12.41
N THR A 151 -17.52 17.80 13.38
CA THR A 151 -17.42 18.39 14.72
C THR A 151 -15.96 18.68 15.08
N ASP A 152 -15.74 19.49 16.11
CA ASP A 152 -14.39 19.79 16.64
C ASP A 152 -13.69 18.55 17.27
N ALA A 153 -14.42 17.45 17.45
CA ALA A 153 -13.87 16.17 17.90
C ALA A 153 -13.63 15.25 16.70
N PRO A 154 -12.40 14.75 16.52
CA PRO A 154 -12.10 13.85 15.41
C PRO A 154 -12.85 12.52 15.59
N GLU A 155 -13.46 12.03 14.51
CA GLU A 155 -14.24 10.79 14.55
C GLU A 155 -13.34 9.58 14.80
N PRO A 156 -13.69 8.69 15.75
CA PRO A 156 -12.91 7.49 16.03
C PRO A 156 -12.81 6.63 14.79
N ILE A 157 -11.78 5.80 14.74
CA ILE A 157 -11.63 4.80 13.68
C ILE A 157 -11.66 3.42 14.30
N ALA A 158 -12.25 2.47 13.56
CA ALA A 158 -12.18 1.06 13.89
C ALA A 158 -11.33 0.34 12.84
N LEU A 159 -10.49 -0.59 13.30
CA LEU A 159 -9.64 -1.43 12.48
C LEU A 159 -9.87 -2.90 12.83
N VAL A 160 -10.22 -3.74 11.86
CA VAL A 160 -10.29 -5.18 12.06
C VAL A 160 -9.03 -5.84 11.55
N LYS A 161 -8.42 -6.68 12.38
CA LYS A 161 -7.34 -7.59 12.00
C LYS A 161 -7.92 -8.77 11.23
N VAL A 162 -7.42 -8.98 10.03
CA VAL A 162 -7.75 -10.10 9.13
C VAL A 162 -6.46 -10.73 8.61
N SER A 163 -6.55 -11.91 8.01
CA SER A 163 -5.44 -12.54 7.30
C SER A 163 -5.68 -12.51 5.79
N ASN A 164 -4.60 -12.49 5.00
CA ASN A 164 -4.70 -12.65 3.55
C ASN A 164 -5.32 -14.02 3.22
N SER A 165 -6.23 -14.10 2.26
CA SER A 165 -6.86 -15.39 1.91
C SER A 165 -5.93 -16.36 1.16
N THR A 166 -4.95 -15.81 0.45
CA THR A 166 -3.97 -16.60 -0.32
C THR A 166 -2.67 -16.70 0.46
N PRO A 167 -2.19 -17.91 0.81
CA PRO A 167 -0.93 -18.07 1.51
C PRO A 167 0.23 -17.46 0.69
N ASN A 168 1.23 -16.94 1.39
CA ASN A 168 2.48 -16.50 0.77
C ASN A 168 3.21 -17.69 0.10
N GLU A 169 4.26 -17.41 -0.67
CA GLU A 169 5.05 -18.47 -1.35
C GLU A 169 5.63 -19.52 -0.38
N ASP A 170 5.79 -19.16 0.90
CA ASP A 170 6.25 -20.05 1.99
C ASP A 170 5.11 -20.76 2.75
N GLY A 171 3.86 -20.59 2.32
CA GLY A 171 2.66 -21.18 2.94
C GLY A 171 2.09 -20.38 4.12
N THR A 172 2.70 -19.25 4.48
CA THR A 172 2.27 -18.46 5.65
C THR A 172 1.13 -17.50 5.32
N PHE A 173 0.38 -17.12 6.36
CA PHE A 173 -0.62 -16.06 6.32
C PHE A 173 -0.06 -14.83 7.04
N LYS A 174 -0.24 -13.65 6.44
CA LYS A 174 0.16 -12.34 7.00
C LYS A 174 -1.09 -11.63 7.51
N PRO A 175 -1.12 -11.25 8.80
CA PRO A 175 -2.19 -10.42 9.32
C PRO A 175 -2.07 -9.00 8.76
N TYR A 176 -3.21 -8.37 8.49
CA TYR A 176 -3.30 -6.96 8.12
C TYR A 176 -4.59 -6.35 8.70
N TYR A 177 -4.67 -5.02 8.65
CA TYR A 177 -5.78 -4.26 9.25
C TYR A 177 -6.60 -3.56 8.18
N LEU A 178 -7.92 -3.68 8.29
CA LEU A 178 -8.88 -2.97 7.46
C LEU A 178 -9.64 -1.94 8.28
N LYS A 179 -9.71 -0.70 7.77
CA LYS A 179 -10.57 0.34 8.33
C LYS A 179 -12.03 -0.04 8.10
N VAL A 180 -12.81 -0.03 9.17
CA VAL A 180 -14.26 -0.29 9.18
C VAL A 180 -14.99 0.89 9.86
N PRO A 181 -16.32 1.00 9.73
CA PRO A 181 -17.08 2.04 10.40
C PRO A 181 -16.90 2.00 11.93
N PRO A 182 -16.88 3.16 12.59
CA PRO A 182 -16.57 3.24 14.03
C PRO A 182 -17.68 2.72 14.95
N ASP A 183 -18.89 2.56 14.43
CA ASP A 183 -20.07 2.01 15.13
C ASP A 183 -20.09 0.47 15.14
N VAL A 184 -19.22 -0.17 14.36
CA VAL A 184 -19.03 -1.63 14.40
C VAL A 184 -18.43 -2.04 15.73
N THR A 185 -19.04 -3.04 16.38
CA THR A 185 -18.65 -3.47 17.74
C THR A 185 -18.12 -4.89 17.84
N THR A 186 -18.22 -5.69 16.76
CA THR A 186 -17.75 -7.07 16.75
C THR A 186 -16.85 -7.38 15.56
N CYS A 187 -15.92 -8.33 15.73
CA CYS A 187 -15.03 -8.81 14.66
C CYS A 187 -15.84 -9.39 13.50
N GLN A 188 -16.90 -10.17 13.79
CA GLN A 188 -17.77 -10.75 12.78
C GLN A 188 -18.44 -9.67 11.91
N GLU A 189 -19.02 -8.65 12.53
CA GLU A 189 -19.65 -7.53 11.82
C GLU A 189 -18.61 -6.74 11.00
N ALA A 190 -17.44 -6.49 11.58
CA ALA A 190 -16.36 -5.80 10.89
C ALA A 190 -15.90 -6.53 9.64
N VAL A 191 -15.66 -7.84 9.72
CA VAL A 191 -15.28 -8.65 8.56
C VAL A 191 -16.41 -8.66 7.54
N ALA A 192 -17.66 -8.90 7.94
CA ALA A 192 -18.80 -8.90 7.03
C ALA A 192 -18.91 -7.58 6.23
N TRP A 193 -18.69 -6.44 6.90
CA TRP A 193 -18.69 -5.12 6.27
C TRP A 193 -17.63 -5.00 5.17
N THR A 194 -16.43 -5.57 5.37
CA THR A 194 -15.36 -5.52 4.35
C THR A 194 -15.71 -6.26 3.07
N PHE A 195 -16.68 -7.20 3.13
CA PHE A 195 -17.26 -7.89 1.97
C PHE A 195 -18.57 -7.27 1.47
N GLY A 196 -19.00 -6.12 2.02
CA GLY A 196 -20.26 -5.48 1.67
C GLY A 196 -21.50 -6.28 2.12
N LYS A 197 -21.40 -7.05 3.20
CA LYS A 197 -22.46 -7.92 3.75
C LYS A 197 -22.83 -7.54 5.18
N THR A 198 -24.00 -8.00 5.63
CA THR A 198 -24.36 -7.99 7.05
C THR A 198 -23.70 -9.18 7.78
N ALA A 199 -23.60 -9.11 9.11
CA ALA A 199 -23.04 -10.20 9.91
C ALA A 199 -23.78 -11.53 9.73
N ASP A 200 -25.12 -11.48 9.60
CA ASP A 200 -25.96 -12.66 9.41
C ASP A 200 -25.83 -13.26 8.00
N ASP A 201 -25.62 -12.41 6.98
CA ASP A 201 -25.41 -12.84 5.59
C ASP A 201 -23.97 -13.34 5.30
N TYR A 202 -23.08 -13.16 6.28
CA TYR A 202 -21.67 -13.54 6.18
C TYR A 202 -21.42 -14.90 6.84
N ALA A 203 -21.53 -15.97 6.04
CA ALA A 203 -21.19 -17.34 6.41
C ALA A 203 -19.96 -17.83 5.61
N PRO A 204 -18.73 -17.44 5.98
CA PRO A 204 -17.55 -17.88 5.25
C PRO A 204 -17.31 -19.38 5.47
N GLY A 205 -17.32 -20.16 4.38
CA GLY A 205 -16.84 -21.55 4.39
C GLY A 205 -15.30 -21.63 4.33
N GLN A 206 -14.68 -20.62 3.73
CA GLN A 206 -13.28 -20.20 3.84
C GLN A 206 -13.22 -18.71 3.48
N GLU A 207 -12.37 -17.94 4.15
CA GLU A 207 -12.12 -16.53 3.82
C GLU A 207 -11.37 -16.44 2.46
N THR A 208 -11.92 -15.70 1.49
CA THR A 208 -11.37 -15.49 0.13
C THR A 208 -10.86 -14.09 -0.09
#